data_AF-A0A956I9F1-F1
#
_entry.id   AF-A0A956I9F1-F1
#
_cell.length_a   1.000
_cell.length_b   1.000
_cell.length_c   1.000
_cell.angle_alpha   90.00
_cell.angle_beta   90.00
_cell.angle_gamma   90.00
#
_symmetry.space_group_name_H-M   'P 1'
#
loop_
_entity.id
_entity.type
_entity.pdbx_description
1 polymer ?
#
loop_
_entity_poly.entity_id
_entity_poly.type
_entity_poly.pdbx_seq_one_letter_code
_entity_poly.pdbx_strand_id
1 'polypeptide(L)'
;VRSAARRLAKRLGDEMDPNDALLEVQEHLVAAASAWVDQLAYDWFSDALAEGAHVDDDARPWLEQLGVLHALCLVERDAGWYLESGWLAPPKARAIRKEIERRMAELVPAAAGLVEAFAIPDACLAAPIAFFDPATPP
;
A
#
# COMPACT_ATOMS: atom_id res chain seq x y z
N VAL A 1 -15.88 5.37 1.79
CA VAL A 1 -17.08 5.52 0.93
C VAL A 1 -18.27 6.20 1.62
N ARG A 2 -18.79 5.69 2.75
CA ARG A 2 -20.01 6.22 3.40
C ARG A 2 -19.94 7.72 3.75
N SER A 3 -18.78 8.19 4.22
CA SER A 3 -18.54 9.60 4.57
C SER A 3 -18.58 10.52 3.35
N ALA A 4 -17.92 10.16 2.24
CA ALA A 4 -17.93 10.90 0.99
C ALA A 4 -19.35 10.95 0.39
N ALA A 5 -20.03 9.81 0.31
CA ALA A 5 -21.39 9.72 -0.19
C ALA A 5 -22.37 10.59 0.61
N ARG A 6 -22.24 10.60 1.95
CA ARG A 6 -23.07 11.46 2.82
C ARG A 6 -22.81 12.95 2.57
N ARG A 7 -21.56 13.36 2.33
CA ARG A 7 -21.23 14.76 2.02
C ARG A 7 -21.81 15.18 0.68
N LEU A 8 -21.68 14.34 -0.35
CA LEU A 8 -22.25 14.59 -1.67
C LEU A 8 -23.79 14.68 -1.60
N ALA A 9 -24.43 13.71 -0.95
CA ALA A 9 -25.89 13.70 -0.77
C ALA A 9 -26.39 14.95 -0.02
N LYS A 10 -25.62 15.45 0.95
CA LYS A 10 -25.95 16.70 1.63
C LYS A 10 -25.95 17.90 0.67
N ARG A 11 -24.91 18.08 -0.14
CA ARG A 11 -24.81 19.23 -1.07
C ARG A 11 -25.90 19.21 -2.14
N LEU A 12 -26.22 18.02 -2.65
CA LEU A 12 -27.34 17.85 -3.58
C LEU A 12 -28.70 18.16 -2.92
N GLY A 13 -28.87 17.79 -1.64
CA GLY A 13 -30.06 18.15 -0.85
C GLY A 13 -30.18 19.64 -0.56
N ASP A 14 -29.06 20.37 -0.55
CA ASP A 14 -29.00 21.83 -0.44
C ASP A 14 -29.20 22.54 -1.81
N GLU A 15 -29.73 21.82 -2.81
CA GLU A 15 -30.01 22.31 -4.19
C GLU A 15 -28.80 22.86 -4.95
N MET A 16 -27.59 22.47 -4.55
CA MET A 16 -26.35 22.84 -5.26
C MET A 16 -26.31 22.17 -6.65
N ASP A 17 -25.72 22.86 -7.63
CA ASP A 17 -25.46 22.26 -8.95
C ASP A 17 -24.66 20.95 -8.79
N PRO A 18 -25.06 19.85 -9.47
CA PRO A 18 -24.38 18.57 -9.31
C PRO A 18 -22.88 18.59 -9.62
N ASN A 19 -22.41 19.43 -10.55
CA ASN A 19 -20.99 19.53 -10.87
C ASN A 19 -20.25 20.24 -9.73
N ASP A 20 -20.80 21.34 -9.22
CA ASP A 20 -20.22 22.07 -8.09
C ASP A 20 -20.16 21.19 -6.83
N ALA A 21 -21.25 20.47 -6.54
CA ALA A 21 -21.32 19.52 -5.43
C ALA A 21 -20.29 18.38 -5.57
N LEU A 22 -20.04 17.90 -6.79
CA LEU A 22 -19.03 16.89 -7.06
C LEU A 22 -17.62 17.44 -6.83
N LEU A 23 -17.33 18.64 -7.37
CA LEU A 23 -16.02 19.29 -7.25
C LEU A 23 -15.67 19.57 -5.79
N GLU A 24 -16.64 20.03 -4.97
CA GLU A 24 -16.42 20.25 -3.55
C GLU A 24 -16.11 18.97 -2.74
N VAL A 25 -16.54 17.80 -3.21
CA VAL A 25 -16.34 16.52 -2.52
C VAL A 25 -15.26 15.66 -3.19
N GLN A 26 -14.69 16.13 -4.30
CA GLN A 26 -13.79 15.37 -5.17
C GLN A 26 -12.60 14.76 -4.44
N GLU A 27 -11.91 15.53 -3.59
CA GLU A 27 -10.76 15.04 -2.84
C GLU A 27 -11.10 13.81 -2.00
N HIS A 28 -12.26 13.82 -1.34
CA HIS A 28 -12.73 12.69 -0.53
C HIS A 28 -13.15 11.51 -1.39
N LEU A 29 -13.70 11.74 -2.59
CA LEU A 29 -14.03 10.68 -3.53
C LEU A 29 -12.76 10.00 -4.06
N VAL A 30 -11.73 10.78 -4.41
CA VAL A 30 -10.43 10.25 -4.87
C VAL A 30 -9.74 9.46 -3.76
N ALA A 31 -9.74 9.96 -2.52
CA ALA A 31 -9.21 9.23 -1.38
C ALA A 31 -9.95 7.90 -1.14
N ALA A 32 -11.29 7.90 -1.24
CA ALA A 32 -12.10 6.69 -1.10
C ALA A 32 -11.87 5.69 -2.25
N ALA A 33 -11.68 6.17 -3.47
CA ALA A 33 -11.36 5.33 -4.63
C ALA A 33 -9.96 4.71 -4.50
N SER A 34 -8.97 5.49 -4.06
CA SER A 34 -7.61 5.00 -3.84
C SER A 34 -7.57 3.90 -2.77
N ALA A 35 -8.22 4.13 -1.63
CA ALA A 35 -8.34 3.12 -0.57
C ALA A 35 -9.06 1.83 -1.04
N TRP A 36 -10.03 1.94 -1.95
CA TRP A 36 -10.69 0.77 -2.55
C TRP A 36 -9.76 -0.01 -3.48
N VAL A 37 -8.98 0.69 -4.31
CA VAL A 37 -7.98 0.06 -5.18
C VAL A 37 -6.90 -0.66 -4.37
N ASP A 38 -6.43 -0.03 -3.28
CA ASP A 38 -5.45 -0.64 -2.39
C ASP A 38 -5.99 -1.92 -1.73
N GLN A 39 -7.25 -1.88 -1.25
CA GLN A 39 -7.91 -3.08 -0.72
C GLN A 39 -8.02 -4.17 -1.78
N LEU A 40 -8.46 -3.83 -2.99
CA LEU A 40 -8.62 -4.78 -4.08
C LEU A 40 -7.29 -5.43 -4.48
N ALA A 41 -6.22 -4.64 -4.56
CA ALA A 41 -4.87 -5.15 -4.84
C ALA A 41 -4.39 -6.11 -3.75
N TYR A 42 -4.63 -5.77 -2.47
CA TYR A 42 -4.28 -6.64 -1.35
C TYR A 42 -5.10 -7.93 -1.32
N ASP A 43 -6.39 -7.86 -1.61
CA ASP A 43 -7.28 -9.02 -1.69
C ASP A 43 -6.80 -9.96 -2.81
N TRP A 44 -6.53 -9.44 -4.02
CA TRP A 44 -5.99 -10.25 -5.11
C TRP A 44 -4.63 -10.88 -4.79
N PHE A 45 -3.74 -10.14 -4.12
CA PHE A 45 -2.45 -10.68 -3.70
C PHE A 45 -2.62 -11.82 -2.69
N SER A 46 -3.49 -11.63 -1.69
CA SER A 46 -3.75 -12.60 -0.63
C SER A 46 -4.43 -13.85 -1.17
N ASP A 47 -5.43 -13.68 -2.04
CA ASP A 47 -6.15 -14.77 -2.69
C ASP A 47 -5.21 -15.58 -3.58
N ALA A 48 -4.38 -14.94 -4.40
CA ALA A 48 -3.40 -15.62 -5.25
C ALA A 48 -2.42 -16.46 -4.41
N LEU A 49 -1.95 -15.94 -3.27
CA LEU A 49 -1.10 -16.72 -2.36
C LEU A 49 -1.85 -17.91 -1.74
N ALA A 50 -3.09 -17.71 -1.31
CA ALA A 50 -3.92 -18.73 -0.68
C ALA A 50 -4.32 -19.87 -1.64
N GLU A 51 -4.59 -19.54 -2.90
CA GLU A 51 -4.96 -20.49 -3.96
C GLU A 51 -3.78 -21.31 -4.49
N GLY A 52 -2.57 -21.06 -3.98
CA GLY A 52 -1.39 -21.82 -4.36
C GLY A 52 -0.80 -21.37 -5.68
N ALA A 53 -0.73 -20.05 -5.92
CA ALA A 53 0.14 -19.50 -6.96
C ALA A 53 1.48 -20.25 -6.97
N HIS A 54 2.00 -20.55 -8.18
CA HIS A 54 3.24 -21.30 -8.38
C HIS A 54 4.43 -20.50 -7.83
N VAL A 55 4.66 -20.66 -6.53
CA VAL A 55 5.69 -20.02 -5.73
C VAL A 55 6.47 -21.14 -5.07
N ASP A 56 7.79 -21.08 -5.17
CA ASP A 56 8.67 -22.02 -4.50
C ASP A 56 8.43 -21.99 -2.99
N ASP A 57 8.54 -23.16 -2.33
CA ASP A 57 8.27 -23.29 -0.89
C ASP A 57 9.10 -22.31 -0.04
N ASP A 58 10.33 -22.01 -0.47
CA ASP A 58 11.25 -21.08 0.21
C ASP A 58 10.87 -19.61 -0.01
N ALA A 59 10.14 -19.27 -1.08
CA ALA A 59 9.74 -17.91 -1.42
C ALA A 59 8.41 -17.50 -0.77
N ARG A 60 7.53 -18.47 -0.49
CA ARG A 60 6.21 -18.22 0.10
C ARG A 60 6.24 -17.42 1.42
N PRO A 61 7.10 -17.73 2.41
CA PRO A 61 7.15 -16.96 3.66
C PRO A 61 7.53 -15.49 3.44
N TRP A 62 8.37 -15.21 2.45
CA TRP A 62 8.77 -13.84 2.10
C TRP A 62 7.62 -13.07 1.44
N LEU A 63 6.87 -13.70 0.54
CA LEU A 63 5.68 -13.08 -0.05
C LEU A 63 4.60 -12.80 1.00
N GLU A 64 4.36 -13.72 1.93
CA GLU A 64 3.45 -13.49 3.06
C GLU A 64 3.92 -12.30 3.91
N GLN A 65 5.21 -12.22 4.21
CA GLN A 65 5.79 -11.10 4.95
C GLN A 65 5.64 -9.77 4.21
N LEU A 66 5.87 -9.75 2.89
CA LEU A 66 5.67 -8.58 2.02
C LEU A 66 4.20 -8.14 1.99
N GLY A 67 3.25 -9.08 1.93
CA GLY A 67 1.83 -8.78 2.02
C GLY A 67 1.47 -8.08 3.34
N VAL A 68 1.94 -8.62 4.46
CA VAL A 68 1.71 -7.99 5.77
C VAL A 68 2.37 -6.62 5.86
N LEU A 69 3.61 -6.48 5.38
CA LEU A 69 4.31 -5.21 5.35
C LEU A 69 3.56 -4.17 4.50
N HIS A 70 3.08 -4.57 3.32
CA HIS A 70 2.28 -3.71 2.44
C HIS A 70 1.00 -3.23 3.12
N ALA A 71 0.24 -4.13 3.73
CA ALA A 71 -0.98 -3.78 4.47
C ALA A 71 -0.70 -2.80 5.62
N LEU A 72 0.38 -3.01 6.37
CA LEU A 72 0.77 -2.09 7.45
C LEU A 72 1.14 -0.71 6.90
N CYS A 73 1.89 -0.64 5.79
CA CYS A 73 2.24 0.62 5.13
C CYS A 73 1.01 1.38 4.65
N LEU A 74 -0.01 0.69 4.10
CA LEU A 74 -1.28 1.32 3.71
C LEU A 74 -2.01 1.94 4.92
N VAL A 75 -2.08 1.19 6.04
CA VAL A 75 -2.71 1.70 7.26
C VAL A 75 -1.92 2.88 7.86
N GLU A 76 -0.58 2.85 7.77
CA GLU A 76 0.29 3.94 8.24
C GLU A 76 0.11 5.21 7.41
N ARG A 77 0.09 5.08 6.08
CA ARG A 77 -0.16 6.17 5.13
C ARG A 77 -1.47 6.90 5.44
N ASP A 78 -2.53 6.15 5.73
CA ASP A 78 -3.87 6.71 5.97
C ASP A 78 -4.20 6.86 7.47
N ALA A 79 -3.18 6.78 8.35
CA ALA A 79 -3.36 6.75 9.81
C ALA A 79 -4.13 7.96 10.35
N GLY A 80 -4.01 9.14 9.72
CA GLY A 80 -4.76 10.33 10.08
C GLY A 80 -6.27 10.10 10.04
N TRP A 81 -6.78 9.52 8.95
CA TRP A 81 -8.20 9.21 8.80
C TRP A 81 -8.66 8.17 9.83
N TYR A 82 -7.86 7.13 10.08
CA TYR A 82 -8.20 6.10 11.06
C TYR A 82 -8.22 6.63 12.50
N LEU A 83 -7.33 7.58 12.83
CA LEU A 83 -7.32 8.26 14.12
C LEU A 83 -8.53 9.18 14.27
N GLU A 84 -8.84 9.99 13.25
CA GLU A 84 -9.98 10.92 13.24
C GLU A 84 -11.33 10.19 13.35
N SER A 85 -11.44 9.03 12.69
CA SER A 85 -12.65 8.21 12.69
C SER A 85 -12.79 7.32 13.93
N GLY A 86 -11.77 7.27 14.80
CA GLY A 86 -11.75 6.46 16.02
C GLY A 86 -11.52 4.97 15.80
N TRP A 87 -11.21 4.54 14.56
CA TRP A 87 -10.86 3.15 14.25
C TRP A 87 -9.48 2.77 14.78
N LEU A 88 -8.56 3.72 14.88
CA LEU A 88 -7.21 3.52 15.37
C LEU A 88 -6.96 4.39 16.60
N ALA A 89 -6.39 3.80 17.65
CA ALA A 89 -5.93 4.54 18.83
C ALA A 89 -4.46 4.98 18.66
N PRO A 90 -4.02 6.12 19.25
CA PRO A 90 -2.65 6.58 19.14
C PRO A 90 -1.56 5.55 19.53
N PRO A 91 -1.74 4.72 20.58
CA PRO A 91 -0.77 3.66 20.89
C PRO A 91 -0.65 2.62 19.78
N LYS A 92 -1.76 2.27 19.12
CA LYS A 92 -1.77 1.29 18.02
C LYS A 92 -1.11 1.87 16.76
N ALA A 93 -1.32 3.15 16.46
CA ALA A 93 -0.61 3.83 15.37
C ALA A 93 0.93 3.80 15.56
N ARG A 94 1.41 4.01 16.79
CA ARG A 94 2.84 3.86 17.10
C ARG A 94 3.33 2.42 16.97
N ALA A 95 2.51 1.44 17.37
CA ALA A 95 2.85 0.03 17.23
C ALA A 95 2.96 -0.40 15.76
N ILE A 96 2.10 0.11 14.87
CA ILE A 96 2.17 -0.15 13.43
C ILE A 96 3.50 0.33 12.85
N ARG A 97 3.95 1.55 13.17
CA ARG A 97 5.25 2.05 12.70
C ARG A 97 6.42 1.19 13.15
N LYS A 98 6.43 0.78 14.43
CA LYS A 98 7.46 -0.13 14.97
C LYS A 98 7.45 -1.49 14.27
N GLU A 99 6.27 -1.99 13.94
CA GLU A 99 6.12 -3.27 13.25
C GLU A 99 6.62 -3.19 11.79
N ILE A 100 6.39 -2.07 11.11
CA ILE A 100 6.97 -1.79 9.78
C ILE A 100 8.50 -1.81 9.88
N GLU A 101 9.09 -1.04 10.81
CA GLU A 101 10.55 -0.98 11.00
C GLU A 101 11.15 -2.37 11.26
N ARG A 102 10.50 -3.16 12.14
CA ARG A 102 10.92 -4.53 12.46
C ARG A 102 10.91 -5.42 11.22
N ARG A 103 9.81 -5.42 10.46
CA ARG A 103 9.66 -6.26 9.25
C ARG A 103 10.60 -5.84 8.14
N MET A 104 10.83 -4.54 7.97
CA MET A 104 11.83 -4.03 7.04
C MET A 104 13.22 -4.56 7.39
N ALA A 105 13.60 -4.56 8.67
CA ALA A 105 14.89 -5.10 9.11
C ALA A 105 15.01 -6.62 8.88
N GLU A 106 13.93 -7.38 9.11
CA GLU A 106 13.85 -8.82 8.84
C GLU A 106 13.93 -9.13 7.33
N LEU A 107 13.44 -8.24 6.47
CA LEU A 107 13.43 -8.39 5.01
C LEU A 107 14.80 -8.14 4.36
N VAL A 108 15.65 -7.31 4.96
CA VAL A 108 16.94 -6.88 4.38
C VAL A 108 17.76 -8.03 3.79
N PRO A 109 17.96 -9.18 4.46
CA PRO A 109 18.79 -10.26 3.92
C PRO A 109 18.22 -10.89 2.63
N ALA A 110 16.90 -10.87 2.45
CA ALA A 110 16.23 -11.44 1.28
C ALA A 110 15.95 -10.42 0.17
N ALA A 111 16.11 -9.12 0.44
CA ALA A 111 15.69 -8.04 -0.46
C ALA A 111 16.30 -8.14 -1.86
N ALA A 112 17.60 -8.41 -1.97
CA ALA A 112 18.28 -8.56 -3.26
C ALA A 112 17.68 -9.72 -4.07
N GLY A 113 17.54 -10.91 -3.47
CA GLY A 113 16.98 -12.07 -4.14
C GLY A 113 15.52 -11.89 -4.57
N LEU A 114 14.72 -11.17 -3.77
CA LEU A 114 13.33 -10.85 -4.12
C LEU A 114 13.23 -9.90 -5.32
N VAL A 115 14.18 -8.99 -5.48
CA VAL A 115 14.23 -8.08 -6.64
C VAL A 115 14.79 -8.81 -7.87
N GLU A 116 15.83 -9.64 -7.70
CA GLU A 116 16.39 -10.47 -8.77
C GLU A 116 15.36 -11.45 -9.34
N ALA A 117 14.42 -11.92 -8.51
CA ALA A 117 13.34 -12.83 -8.92
C ALA A 117 12.40 -12.27 -10.00
N PHE A 118 12.37 -10.94 -10.21
CA PHE A 118 11.66 -10.36 -11.36
C PHE A 118 12.31 -10.70 -12.71
N ALA A 119 13.56 -11.19 -12.71
CA ALA A 119 14.31 -11.63 -13.88
C ALA A 119 14.35 -10.59 -15.01
N ILE A 120 14.42 -9.30 -14.66
CA ILE A 120 14.47 -8.20 -15.61
C ILE A 120 15.88 -8.18 -16.23
N PRO A 121 16.03 -8.30 -17.56
CA PRO A 121 17.35 -8.28 -18.19
C PRO A 121 18.07 -6.95 -17.99
N ASP A 122 19.39 -6.98 -17.81
CA ASP A 122 20.23 -5.78 -17.64
C ASP A 122 20.05 -4.75 -18.77
N ALA A 123 19.85 -5.22 -20.01
CA ALA A 123 19.60 -4.35 -21.16
C ALA A 123 18.29 -3.55 -21.05
N CYS A 124 17.34 -4.00 -20.23
CA CYS A 124 16.09 -3.29 -19.93
C CYS A 124 16.25 -2.33 -18.73
N LEU A 125 17.28 -2.54 -17.90
CA LEU A 125 17.56 -1.69 -16.74
C LEU A 125 18.36 -0.46 -17.19
N ALA A 126 17.64 0.63 -17.51
CA ALA A 126 18.22 1.94 -17.83
C ALA A 126 18.73 2.69 -16.57
N ALA A 127 19.29 1.96 -15.59
CA ALA A 127 19.68 2.47 -14.28
C ALA A 127 21.14 2.08 -13.96
N PRO A 128 22.14 2.93 -14.29
CA PRO A 128 23.55 2.63 -14.06
C PRO A 128 23.91 2.27 -12.61
N ILE A 129 23.18 2.85 -11.64
CA ILE A 129 23.34 2.55 -10.19
C ILE A 129 23.01 1.10 -9.82
N ALA A 130 22.31 0.36 -10.68
CA ALA A 130 22.03 -1.05 -10.47
C ALA A 130 23.26 -1.94 -10.72
N PHE A 131 24.26 -1.41 -11.45
CA PHE A 131 25.45 -2.16 -11.87
C PHE A 131 26.74 -1.68 -11.23
N PHE A 132 26.70 -0.51 -10.59
CA PHE A 132 27.87 0.13 -10.02
C PHE A 132 27.54 0.62 -8.62
N ASP A 133 28.33 0.18 -7.64
CA ASP A 133 28.32 0.78 -6.30
C ASP A 133 29.29 1.97 -6.27
N PRO A 134 28.80 3.22 -6.20
CA PRO A 134 29.68 4.39 -6.08
C PRO A 134 30.51 4.42 -4.80
N ALA A 135 30.17 3.63 -3.77
CA ALA A 135 30.96 3.48 -2.55
C ALA A 135 32.08 2.43 -2.66
N THR A 136 32.00 1.51 -3.63
CA THR A 136 33.05 0.53 -3.94
C THR A 136 33.41 0.54 -5.44
N PRO A 137 34.26 1.48 -5.87
CA PRO A 137 34.74 1.49 -7.25
C PRO A 137 35.60 0.25 -7.56
N PRO A 138 35.58 -0.24 -8.82
CA PRO A 138 36.33 -1.41 -9.25
C PRO A 138 37.85 -1.22 -9.22
#